data_AF-A0A432NJG6-F1
#
_entry.id   AF-A0A432NJG6-F1
#
_cell.length_a   1.000
_cell.length_b   1.000
_cell.length_c   1.000
_cell.angle_alpha   90.00
_cell.angle_beta   90.00
_cell.angle_gamma   90.00
#
_symmetry.space_group_name_H-M   'P 1'
#
loop_
_entity.id
_entity.type
_entity.pdbx_description
1 polymer ?
#
loop_
_entity_poly.entity_id
_entity_poly.type
_entity_poly.pdbx_seq_one_letter_code
_entity_poly.pdbx_strand_id
1 'polypeptide(L)'
;MFSVLDTLKMGAGIAAGLVLYHLYAVAIGYPSAAREARAGYILLAEKAAAEARAAEMERQRNAASLATEENRKRRLAAEVAEQAARDTLENEIQSYERQLSEKNRACAVTAADRQWLLRQ
;
A
#
# COMPACT_ATOMS: atom_id res chain seq x y z
N MET A 1 13.63 39.20 -72.84
CA MET A 1 14.76 38.38 -72.33
C MET A 1 15.03 38.84 -70.91
N PHE A 2 15.01 37.93 -69.93
CA PHE A 2 15.41 38.28 -68.56
C PHE A 2 16.90 38.58 -68.54
N SER A 3 17.29 39.66 -67.87
CA SER A 3 18.70 39.98 -67.67
C SER A 3 19.30 39.04 -66.62
N VAL A 4 20.60 38.76 -66.71
CA VAL A 4 21.35 37.99 -65.70
C VAL A 4 21.15 38.57 -64.29
N LEU A 5 20.97 39.88 -64.20
CA LEU A 5 20.71 40.59 -62.95
C LEU A 5 19.35 40.24 -62.33
N ASP A 6 18.33 39.99 -63.16
CA ASP A 6 16.97 39.64 -62.70
C ASP A 6 16.94 38.21 -62.15
N THR A 7 17.65 37.29 -62.82
CA THR A 7 17.81 35.92 -62.32
C THR A 7 18.58 35.88 -61.01
N LEU A 8 19.59 36.73 -60.83
CA LEU A 8 20.37 36.81 -59.59
C LEU A 8 19.51 37.32 -58.42
N LYS A 9 18.68 38.34 -58.64
CA LYS A 9 17.78 38.89 -57.62
C LYS A 9 16.72 37.87 -57.19
N MET A 10 16.12 37.16 -58.14
CA MET A 10 15.15 36.10 -57.83
C MET A 10 15.81 34.96 -57.06
N GLY A 11 17.01 34.53 -57.47
CA GLY A 11 17.80 33.52 -56.74
C GLY A 11 18.14 33.95 -55.32
N ALA A 12 18.56 35.20 -55.12
CA ALA A 12 18.85 35.76 -53.80
C ALA A 12 17.60 35.81 -52.90
N GLY A 13 16.44 36.18 -53.44
CA GLY A 13 15.18 36.17 -52.72
C GLY A 13 14.77 34.77 -52.27
N ILE A 14 14.88 33.77 -53.16
CA ILE A 14 14.60 32.37 -52.83
C ILE A 14 15.56 31.86 -51.75
N ALA A 15 16.87 32.13 -51.89
CA ALA A 15 17.87 31.73 -50.91
C ALA A 15 17.60 32.36 -49.54
N ALA A 16 17.29 33.66 -49.49
CA ALA A 16 16.94 34.34 -48.25
C ALA A 16 15.67 33.75 -47.60
N GLY A 17 14.64 33.44 -48.39
CA GLY A 17 13.41 32.80 -47.90
C GLY A 17 13.67 31.42 -47.30
N LEU A 18 14.49 30.60 -47.96
CA LEU A 18 14.88 29.28 -47.46
C LEU A 18 15.69 29.38 -46.16
N VAL A 19 16.62 30.33 -46.08
CA VAL A 19 17.41 30.56 -44.86
C VAL A 19 16.52 30.99 -43.69
N LEU A 20 15.60 31.94 -43.91
CA LEU A 20 14.67 32.39 -42.88
C LEU A 20 13.74 31.27 -42.41
N TYR A 21 13.21 30.47 -43.34
CA TYR A 21 12.41 29.28 -42.99
C TYR A 21 13.23 28.29 -42.16
N HIS A 22 14.48 28.02 -42.54
CA HIS A 22 15.33 27.07 -41.84
C HIS A 22 15.68 27.57 -40.44
N LEU A 23 15.98 28.87 -40.28
CA LEU A 23 16.20 29.49 -38.97
C LEU A 23 14.96 29.38 -38.08
N TYR A 24 13.77 29.61 -38.61
CA TYR A 24 12.52 29.42 -37.87
C TYR A 24 12.32 27.96 -37.43
N ALA A 25 12.52 27.01 -38.35
CA ALA A 25 12.37 25.59 -38.08
C ALA A 25 13.34 25.11 -36.97
N VAL A 26 14.61 25.53 -37.02
CA VAL A 26 15.63 25.14 -36.04
C VAL A 26 15.46 25.85 -34.71
N ALA A 27 15.14 27.15 -34.71
CA ALA A 27 15.03 27.92 -33.48
C ALA A 27 13.73 27.64 -32.70
N ILE A 28 12.62 27.37 -33.42
CA ILE A 28 11.29 27.32 -32.82
C ILE A 28 10.60 25.98 -33.08
N GLY A 29 10.50 25.57 -34.35
CA GLY A 29 9.69 24.42 -34.77
C GLY A 29 10.15 23.07 -34.20
N TYR A 30 11.42 22.69 -34.42
CA TYR A 30 11.94 21.42 -33.90
C TYR A 30 11.96 21.39 -32.36
N PRO A 31 12.39 22.45 -31.65
CA PRO A 31 12.33 22.47 -30.19
C PRO A 31 10.91 22.39 -29.62
N SER A 32 9.91 23.03 -30.24
CA SER A 32 8.52 22.95 -29.78
C SER A 32 7.95 21.54 -29.95
N ALA A 33 8.16 20.92 -31.11
CA ALA A 33 7.72 19.55 -31.37
C ALA A 33 8.40 18.53 -30.42
N ALA A 34 9.70 18.70 -30.17
CA ALA A 34 10.42 17.86 -29.21
C ALA A 34 9.90 18.00 -27.77
N ARG A 35 9.52 19.22 -27.36
CA ARG A 35 8.92 19.46 -26.02
C ARG A 35 7.55 18.80 -25.89
N GLU A 36 6.70 18.95 -26.91
CA GLU A 36 5.36 18.35 -26.91
C GLU A 36 5.43 16.82 -26.88
N ALA A 37 6.31 16.21 -27.69
CA ALA A 37 6.53 14.77 -27.66
C ALA A 37 6.98 14.29 -26.28
N ARG A 38 7.92 15.00 -25.64
CA ARG A 38 8.39 14.67 -24.27
C ARG A 38 7.27 14.81 -23.24
N ALA A 39 6.43 15.84 -23.34
CA ALA A 39 5.30 16.02 -22.44
C ALA A 39 4.32 14.83 -22.54
N GLY A 40 4.03 14.35 -23.76
CA GLY A 40 3.23 13.15 -23.97
C GLY A 40 3.84 11.90 -23.32
N TYR A 41 5.15 11.70 -23.46
CA TYR A 41 5.85 10.59 -22.82
C TYR A 41 5.84 10.67 -21.29
N ILE A 42 6.01 11.87 -20.73
CA ILE A 42 5.95 12.08 -19.26
C ILE A 42 4.57 11.70 -18.75
N LEU A 43 3.49 12.16 -19.39
CA LEU A 43 2.12 11.81 -19.01
C LEU A 43 1.88 10.30 -19.04
N LEU A 44 2.37 9.62 -20.08
CA LEU A 44 2.24 8.17 -20.20
C LEU A 44 3.04 7.44 -19.12
N ALA A 45 4.26 7.91 -18.82
CA ALA A 45 5.10 7.37 -17.77
C ALA A 45 4.49 7.56 -16.37
N GLU A 46 3.95 8.75 -16.09
CA GLU A 46 3.25 9.05 -14.83
C GLU A 46 2.00 8.17 -14.67
N LYS A 47 1.22 7.98 -15.74
CA LYS A 47 0.08 7.06 -15.74
C LYS A 47 0.51 5.64 -15.43
N ALA A 48 1.53 5.12 -16.13
CA ALA A 48 2.03 3.77 -15.89
C ALA A 48 2.57 3.59 -14.46
N ALA A 49 3.25 4.59 -13.92
CA ALA A 49 3.73 4.59 -12.54
C ALA A 49 2.58 4.59 -11.53
N ALA A 50 1.52 5.38 -11.78
CA ALA A 50 0.33 5.40 -10.95
C ALA A 50 -0.42 4.06 -10.96
N GLU A 51 -0.59 3.47 -12.13
CA GLU A 51 -1.22 2.15 -12.30
C GLU A 51 -0.41 1.04 -11.59
N ALA A 52 0.92 1.06 -11.72
CA ALA A 52 1.79 0.11 -11.02
C ALA A 52 1.70 0.24 -9.49
N ARG A 53 1.65 1.48 -8.96
CA ARG A 53 1.44 1.73 -7.52
C ARG A 53 0.07 1.23 -7.06
N ALA A 54 -0.99 1.46 -7.84
CA ALA A 54 -2.33 0.98 -7.52
C ALA A 54 -2.37 -0.56 -7.46
N ALA A 55 -1.77 -1.24 -8.44
CA ALA A 55 -1.69 -2.69 -8.46
C ALA A 55 -0.89 -3.25 -7.26
N GLU A 56 0.20 -2.61 -6.87
CA GLU A 56 0.97 -3.01 -5.70
C GLU A 56 0.21 -2.79 -4.39
N MET A 57 -0.47 -1.65 -4.23
CA MET A 57 -1.33 -1.39 -3.08
C MET A 57 -2.44 -2.43 -2.95
N GLU A 58 -3.04 -2.85 -4.07
CA GLU A 58 -4.04 -3.90 -4.07
C GLU A 58 -3.47 -5.26 -3.65
N ARG A 59 -2.28 -5.63 -4.15
CA ARG A 59 -1.59 -6.85 -3.71
C ARG A 59 -1.33 -6.84 -2.20
N GLN A 60 -0.80 -5.73 -1.68
CA GLN A 60 -0.52 -5.58 -0.26
C GLN A 60 -1.79 -5.61 0.59
N ARG A 61 -2.86 -4.95 0.14
CA ARG A 61 -4.17 -4.98 0.80
C ARG A 61 -4.72 -6.40 0.87
N ASN A 62 -4.66 -7.16 -0.22
CA ASN A 62 -5.15 -8.53 -0.27
C ASN A 62 -4.32 -9.48 0.61
N ALA A 63 -3.00 -9.31 0.63
CA ALA A 63 -2.14 -10.06 1.55
C ALA A 63 -2.45 -9.73 3.02
N ALA A 64 -2.65 -8.45 3.34
CA ALA A 64 -3.01 -8.00 4.68
C ALA A 64 -4.39 -8.50 5.12
N SER A 65 -5.40 -8.51 4.22
CA SER A 65 -6.72 -9.05 4.55
C SER A 65 -6.66 -10.54 4.85
N LEU A 66 -5.91 -11.32 4.06
CA LEU A 66 -5.73 -12.75 4.30
C LEU A 66 -5.05 -13.01 5.65
N ALA A 67 -3.96 -12.29 5.93
CA ALA A 67 -3.23 -12.43 7.20
C ALA A 67 -4.07 -12.02 8.41
N THR A 68 -4.87 -10.97 8.31
CA THR A 68 -5.76 -10.54 9.41
C THR A 68 -6.89 -11.52 9.64
N GLU A 69 -7.49 -12.08 8.59
CA GLU A 69 -8.51 -13.13 8.72
C GLU A 69 -7.97 -14.41 9.35
N GLU A 70 -6.77 -14.85 8.94
CA GLU A 70 -6.15 -16.02 9.53
C GLU A 70 -5.81 -15.80 11.01
N ASN A 71 -5.22 -14.64 11.35
CA ASN A 71 -4.96 -14.29 12.74
C ASN A 71 -6.25 -14.22 13.56
N ARG A 72 -7.33 -13.67 13.02
CA ARG A 72 -8.65 -13.66 13.67
C ARG A 72 -9.14 -15.07 13.96
N LYS A 73 -9.05 -15.99 12.99
CA LYS A 73 -9.43 -17.40 13.18
C LYS A 73 -8.60 -18.07 14.27
N ARG A 74 -7.27 -17.90 14.25
CA ARG A 74 -6.35 -18.45 15.25
C ARG A 74 -6.65 -17.90 16.65
N ARG A 75 -6.93 -16.60 16.76
CA ARG A 75 -7.32 -15.97 18.03
C ARG A 75 -8.63 -16.52 18.57
N LEU A 76 -9.67 -16.63 17.74
CA LEU A 76 -10.95 -17.20 18.17
C LEU A 76 -10.80 -18.65 18.61
N ALA A 77 -10.00 -19.46 17.90
CA ALA A 77 -9.71 -20.82 18.31
C ALA A 77 -8.97 -20.89 19.65
N ALA A 78 -7.99 -20.01 19.87
CA ALA A 78 -7.26 -19.90 21.13
C ALA A 78 -8.17 -19.44 22.28
N GLU A 79 -9.04 -18.44 22.06
CA GLU A 79 -10.01 -17.95 23.03
C GLU A 79 -11.01 -19.05 23.43
N VAL A 80 -11.51 -19.84 22.45
CA VAL A 80 -12.40 -20.98 22.73
C VAL A 80 -11.67 -22.09 23.50
N ALA A 81 -10.43 -22.40 23.14
CA ALA A 81 -9.63 -23.41 23.84
C ALA A 81 -9.31 -22.97 25.28
N GLU A 82 -8.98 -21.70 25.49
CA GLU A 82 -8.75 -21.14 26.82
C GLU A 82 -10.03 -21.18 27.66
N GLN A 83 -11.18 -20.81 27.08
CA GLN A 83 -12.46 -20.87 27.78
C GLN A 83 -12.81 -22.30 28.16
N ALA A 84 -12.67 -23.27 27.26
CA ALA A 84 -12.92 -24.68 27.56
C ALA A 84 -11.99 -25.22 28.67
N ALA A 85 -10.72 -24.80 28.68
CA ALA A 85 -9.78 -25.16 29.74
C ALA A 85 -10.20 -24.52 31.09
N ARG A 86 -10.62 -23.25 31.09
CA ARG A 86 -11.15 -22.56 32.28
C ARG A 86 -12.41 -23.24 32.82
N ASP A 87 -13.37 -23.57 31.95
CA ASP A 87 -14.61 -24.25 32.33
C ASP A 87 -14.32 -25.63 32.92
N THR A 88 -13.33 -26.35 32.38
CA THR A 88 -12.88 -27.64 32.92
C THR A 88 -12.29 -27.47 34.32
N LEU A 89 -11.39 -26.50 34.51
CA LEU A 89 -10.79 -26.21 35.81
C LEU A 89 -11.85 -25.79 36.84
N GLU A 90 -12.82 -24.98 36.45
CA GLU A 90 -13.90 -24.54 37.34
C GLU A 90 -14.78 -25.73 37.77
N ASN A 91 -15.11 -26.63 36.85
CA ASN A 91 -15.83 -27.86 37.18
C ASN A 91 -15.02 -28.76 38.13
N GLU A 92 -13.71 -28.90 37.91
CA GLU A 92 -12.82 -29.63 38.80
C GLU A 92 -12.79 -29.02 40.20
N ILE A 93 -12.64 -27.70 40.31
CA ILE A 93 -12.67 -26.96 41.58
C ILE A 93 -13.99 -27.24 42.32
N GLN A 94 -15.13 -27.06 41.66
CA GLN A 94 -16.44 -27.32 42.28
C GLN A 94 -16.58 -28.78 42.74
N SER A 95 -16.04 -29.73 41.96
CA SER A 95 -16.04 -31.14 42.34
C SER A 95 -15.21 -31.40 43.60
N TYR A 96 -14.03 -30.77 43.71
CA TYR A 96 -13.16 -30.89 44.88
C TYR A 96 -13.76 -30.20 46.11
N GLU A 97 -14.36 -29.03 45.94
CA GLU A 97 -15.07 -28.32 47.01
C GLU A 97 -16.22 -29.16 47.58
N ARG A 98 -16.99 -29.83 46.70
CA ARG A 98 -18.04 -30.74 47.13
C ARG A 98 -17.49 -31.91 47.94
N GLN A 99 -16.44 -32.58 47.47
CA GLN A 99 -15.79 -33.69 48.19
C GLN A 99 -15.22 -33.27 49.55
N LEU A 100 -14.68 -32.05 49.66
CA LEU A 100 -14.20 -31.49 50.93
C LEU A 100 -15.36 -31.24 51.89
N SER A 101 -16.45 -30.65 51.40
CA SER A 101 -17.65 -30.38 52.20
C SER A 101 -18.29 -31.67 52.76
N GLU A 102 -18.34 -32.74 51.98
CA GLU A 102 -18.84 -34.06 52.40
C GLU A 102 -18.00 -34.67 53.54
N LYS A 103 -16.71 -34.30 53.61
CA LYS A 103 -15.79 -34.69 54.68
C LYS A 103 -15.79 -33.72 55.86
N ASN A 104 -16.72 -32.75 55.92
CA ASN A 104 -16.76 -31.66 56.91
C ASN A 104 -15.43 -30.87 56.99
N ARG A 105 -14.68 -30.79 55.89
CA ARG A 105 -13.46 -29.99 55.79
C ARG A 105 -13.73 -28.83 54.85
N ALA A 106 -13.52 -27.60 55.30
CA ALA A 106 -13.57 -26.43 54.43
C ALA A 106 -12.23 -26.23 53.71
N CYS A 107 -12.25 -25.53 52.57
CA CYS A 107 -11.05 -25.11 51.85
C CYS A 107 -10.14 -24.32 52.82
N ALA A 108 -8.86 -24.69 52.93
CA ALA A 108 -7.97 -24.17 53.97
C ALA A 108 -7.54 -22.71 53.73
N VAL A 109 -7.72 -22.19 52.52
CA VAL A 109 -7.33 -20.83 52.13
C VAL A 109 -8.48 -19.88 52.43
N THR A 110 -8.29 -19.00 53.41
CA THR A 110 -9.28 -17.99 53.80
C THR A 110 -9.17 -16.74 52.92
N ALA A 111 -10.17 -15.85 53.00
CA ALA A 111 -10.12 -14.56 52.31
C ALA A 111 -8.88 -13.73 52.71
N ALA A 112 -8.39 -13.87 53.95
CA ALA A 112 -7.18 -13.23 54.43
C ALA A 112 -5.91 -13.77 53.74
N ASP A 113 -5.83 -15.09 53.55
CA ASP A 113 -4.72 -15.75 52.85
C ASP A 113 -4.68 -15.32 51.37
N ARG A 114 -5.85 -15.23 50.73
CA ARG A 114 -5.98 -14.74 49.35
C ARG A 114 -5.50 -13.30 49.20
N GLN A 115 -5.79 -12.44 50.17
CA GLN A 115 -5.41 -11.03 50.17
C GLN A 115 -3.94 -10.80 50.56
N TRP A 116 -3.30 -11.77 51.20
CA TRP A 116 -1.85 -11.79 51.41
C TRP A 116 -1.12 -12.16 50.12
N LEU A 117 -1.56 -13.22 49.42
CA LEU A 117 -0.97 -13.66 48.14
C LEU A 117 -1.08 -12.61 47.02
N LEU A 118 -2.17 -11.84 46.97
CA LEU A 118 -2.38 -10.79 45.96
C LEU A 118 -1.64 -9.47 46.24
N ARG A 119 -0.98 -9.33 47.41
CA ARG A 119 -0.22 -8.13 47.81
C ARG A 119 1.30 -8.28 47.71
N GLN A 120 1.80 -9.44 47.26
CA GLN A 120 3.18 -9.62 46.80
C GLN A 120 3.34 -9.12 45.37
#